data_AF-Q30837-F1
#
_entry.id   AF-Q30837-F1
#
_cell.length_a   1.000
_cell.length_b   1.000
_cell.length_c   1.000
_cell.angle_alpha   90.00
_cell.angle_beta   90.00
_cell.angle_gamma   90.00
#
_symmetry.space_group_name_H-M   'P 1'
#
loop_
_entity.id
_entity.type
_entity.pdbx_description
1 polymer ?
#
loop_
_entity_poly.entity_id
_entity_poly.type
_entity_poly.pdbx_seq_one_letter_code
_entity_poly.pdbx_strand_id
1 'polypeptide(L)'
;NSNPSLVFIVDIPEVAVFPKSSVVLGIPNTLICQVDNIFPPVINITWFYNGQFVAEGVTETTFYPKSDHSFLKFSYLTFVPASEDFYDCRVEHWGLEGPLVKHW
;
A
#
# COMPACT_ATOMS: atom_id res chain seq x y z
N ASN A 1 -17.78 -14.11 34.54
CA ASN A 1 -16.68 -14.91 33.97
C ASN A 1 -16.35 -14.43 32.56
N SER A 2 -15.73 -13.26 32.43
CA SER A 2 -15.16 -12.77 31.18
C SER A 2 -13.65 -12.91 31.29
N ASN A 3 -13.08 -13.85 30.54
CA ASN A 3 -11.64 -14.08 30.46
C ASN A 3 -10.98 -12.86 29.75
N PRO A 4 -10.08 -12.10 30.39
CA PRO A 4 -9.51 -10.88 29.80
C PRO A 4 -8.38 -11.13 28.77
N SER A 5 -8.22 -12.36 28.26
CA SER A 5 -6.99 -12.79 27.58
C SER A 5 -7.01 -12.79 26.05
N LEU A 6 -7.82 -11.95 25.40
CA LEU A 6 -7.76 -11.79 23.94
C LEU A 6 -7.64 -10.30 23.58
N VAL A 7 -6.46 -9.73 23.83
CA VAL A 7 -6.01 -8.59 23.04
C VAL A 7 -5.70 -9.16 21.66
N PHE A 8 -6.57 -8.91 20.68
CA PHE A 8 -6.20 -9.14 19.29
C PHE A 8 -5.09 -8.14 18.97
N ILE A 9 -3.86 -8.64 18.84
CA ILE A 9 -2.75 -7.82 18.38
C ILE A 9 -3.08 -7.47 16.92
N VAL A 10 -3.25 -6.19 16.67
CA VAL A 10 -3.50 -5.62 15.35
C VAL A 10 -2.65 -4.38 15.27
N ASP A 11 -1.76 -4.33 14.29
CA ASP A 11 -0.85 -3.22 14.07
C ASP A 11 -1.45 -2.22 13.08
N ILE A 12 -0.96 -0.98 13.15
CA ILE A 12 -1.32 0.08 12.21
C ILE A 12 -0.28 0.06 11.08
N PRO A 13 -0.67 -0.23 9.82
CA PRO A 13 0.29 -0.30 8.72
C PRO A 13 0.86 1.09 8.38
N GLU A 14 2.13 1.11 8.02
CA GLU A 14 2.83 2.29 7.55
C GLU A 14 2.98 2.26 6.03
N VAL A 15 2.62 3.35 5.35
CA VAL A 15 2.55 3.39 3.88
C VAL A 15 3.46 4.48 3.33
N ALA A 16 4.28 4.10 2.36
CA ALA A 16 5.10 5.02 1.56
C ALA A 16 4.86 4.75 0.06
N VAL A 17 4.77 5.83 -0.71
CA VAL A 17 4.66 5.78 -2.18
C VAL A 17 5.83 6.50 -2.82
N PHE A 18 6.51 5.85 -3.75
CA PHE A 18 7.66 6.41 -4.45
C PHE A 18 7.86 5.74 -5.83
N PRO A 19 8.46 6.45 -6.80
CA PRO A 19 8.74 5.88 -8.11
C PRO A 19 9.98 4.96 -8.04
N LYS A 20 10.02 3.94 -8.90
CA LYS A 20 11.13 3.00 -9.02
C LYS A 20 12.42 3.68 -9.49
N SER A 21 12.31 4.71 -10.33
CA SER A 21 13.41 5.51 -10.86
C SER A 21 13.02 6.98 -10.98
N SER A 22 13.97 7.85 -11.28
CA SER A 22 13.71 9.28 -11.50
C SER A 22 12.63 9.50 -12.56
N VAL A 23 11.69 10.40 -12.28
CA VAL A 23 10.54 10.65 -13.15
C VAL A 23 10.92 11.56 -14.30
N VAL A 24 10.63 11.10 -15.52
CA VAL A 24 10.74 11.87 -16.76
C VAL A 24 9.41 11.75 -17.49
N LEU A 25 8.80 12.89 -17.84
CA LEU A 25 7.49 12.93 -18.49
C LEU A 25 7.50 12.13 -19.80
N GLY A 26 6.44 11.35 -20.03
CA GLY A 26 6.29 10.50 -21.22
C GLY A 26 7.17 9.25 -21.25
N ILE A 27 8.07 9.05 -20.29
CA ILE A 27 8.91 7.84 -20.18
C ILE A 27 8.28 6.88 -19.17
N PRO A 28 7.96 5.63 -19.55
CA PRO A 28 7.35 4.65 -18.66
C PRO A 28 8.14 4.45 -17.36
N ASN A 29 7.42 4.34 -16.24
CA ASN A 29 7.99 4.11 -14.91
C ASN A 29 7.03 3.22 -14.08
N THR A 30 7.37 2.98 -12.83
CA THR A 30 6.58 2.18 -11.89
C THR A 30 6.51 2.91 -10.56
N LEU A 31 5.30 3.14 -10.05
CA LEU A 31 5.10 3.55 -8.67
C LEU A 31 5.11 2.33 -7.77
N ILE A 32 5.70 2.50 -6.59
CA ILE A 32 5.83 1.47 -5.56
C ILE A 32 5.07 1.98 -4.34
N CYS A 33 4.08 1.22 -3.90
CA CYS A 33 3.44 1.38 -2.60
C CYS A 33 4.01 0.33 -1.66
N GLN A 34 4.89 0.78 -0.77
CA GLN A 34 5.44 -0.04 0.30
C GLN A 34 4.50 0.05 1.51
N VAL A 35 4.07 -1.11 2.01
CA VAL A 35 3.23 -1.20 3.21
C VAL A 35 3.95 -2.06 4.25
N ASP A 36 4.40 -1.43 5.34
CA ASP A 36 5.09 -2.07 6.46
C ASP A 36 4.17 -2.13 7.70
N ASN A 37 4.64 -2.77 8.76
CA ASN A 37 3.94 -2.91 10.05
C ASN A 37 2.56 -3.58 9.91
N ILE A 38 2.47 -4.59 9.04
CA ILE A 38 1.22 -5.31 8.79
C ILE A 38 1.08 -6.44 9.80
N PHE A 39 0.08 -6.38 10.68
CA PHE A 39 -0.35 -7.54 11.46
C PHE A 39 -1.84 -7.43 11.83
N PRO A 40 -2.67 -8.46 11.61
CA PRO A 40 -2.37 -9.72 10.91
C PRO A 40 -2.11 -9.49 9.40
N PRO A 41 -1.58 -10.49 8.66
CA PRO A 41 -1.28 -10.39 7.22
C PRO A 41 -2.54 -10.48 6.36
N VAL A 42 -3.49 -9.58 6.59
CA VAL A 42 -4.72 -9.42 5.83
C VAL A 42 -4.85 -7.93 5.51
N ILE A 43 -4.70 -7.56 4.24
CA ILE A 43 -4.69 -6.17 3.81
C ILE A 43 -5.22 -6.06 2.38
N ASN A 44 -5.87 -4.94 2.07
CA ASN A 44 -6.27 -4.60 0.70
C ASN A 44 -5.48 -3.37 0.25
N ILE A 45 -4.78 -3.48 -0.88
CA ILE A 45 -4.01 -2.38 -1.47
C ILE A 45 -4.62 -2.11 -2.85
N THR A 46 -5.00 -0.86 -3.10
CA THR A 46 -5.64 -0.46 -4.36
C THR A 46 -5.02 0.82 -4.87
N TRP A 47 -5.01 0.98 -6.18
CA TRP A 47 -4.48 2.17 -6.84
C TRP A 47 -5.60 2.99 -7.46
N PHE A 48 -5.42 4.30 -7.41
CA PHE A 48 -6.27 5.26 -8.09
C PHE A 48 -5.42 6.18 -8.96
N TYR A 49 -5.93 6.50 -10.13
CA TYR A 49 -5.37 7.46 -11.07
C TYR A 49 -6.40 8.57 -11.27
N ASN A 50 -6.05 9.80 -10.93
CA ASN A 50 -6.97 10.95 -10.98
C ASN A 50 -8.32 10.67 -10.30
N GLY A 51 -8.28 9.98 -9.16
CA GLY A 51 -9.46 9.60 -8.36
C GLY A 51 -10.26 8.41 -8.89
N GLN A 52 -9.84 7.77 -9.99
CA GLN A 52 -10.49 6.57 -10.54
C GLN A 52 -9.70 5.31 -10.21
N PHE A 53 -10.41 4.26 -9.80
CA PHE A 53 -9.80 2.96 -9.51
C PHE A 53 -9.10 2.39 -10.74
N VAL A 54 -7.87 1.90 -10.56
CA VAL A 54 -7.09 1.23 -11.61
C VAL A 54 -6.59 -0.13 -11.15
N ALA A 55 -6.81 -1.14 -11.99
CA ALA A 55 -6.30 -2.50 -11.80
C ALA A 55 -5.29 -2.90 -12.89
N GLU A 56 -5.31 -2.22 -14.05
CA GLU A 56 -4.36 -2.48 -15.12
C GLU A 56 -2.95 -2.02 -14.71
N GLY A 57 -1.95 -2.84 -15.00
CA GLY A 57 -0.56 -2.55 -14.64
C GLY A 57 -0.25 -2.69 -13.14
N VAL A 58 -1.21 -3.15 -12.33
CA VAL A 58 -1.03 -3.39 -10.89
C VAL A 58 -0.48 -4.80 -10.66
N THR A 59 0.56 -4.91 -9.85
CA THR A 59 1.09 -6.19 -9.35
C THR A 59 1.43 -6.09 -7.88
N GLU A 60 1.41 -7.22 -7.15
CA GLU A 60 1.70 -7.25 -5.72
C GLU A 60 2.62 -8.40 -5.35
N THR A 61 3.40 -8.22 -4.30
CA THR A 61 4.15 -9.30 -3.68
C THR A 61 3.28 -10.13 -2.75
N THR A 62 3.77 -11.30 -2.35
CA THR A 62 3.30 -11.93 -1.11
C THR A 62 3.73 -11.10 0.11
N PHE A 63 3.32 -11.53 1.31
CA PHE A 63 3.80 -10.96 2.56
C PHE A 63 5.22 -11.44 2.87
N TYR A 64 6.12 -10.50 3.18
CA TYR A 64 7.44 -10.77 3.68
C TYR A 64 7.43 -10.70 5.21
N PRO A 65 7.80 -11.77 5.93
CA PRO A 65 7.89 -11.73 7.38
C PRO A 65 9.09 -10.90 7.84
N LYS A 66 8.90 -10.14 8.91
CA LYS A 66 9.96 -9.38 9.61
C LYS A 66 10.33 -10.03 10.94
N SER A 67 11.45 -9.60 11.54
CA SER A 67 11.96 -10.12 12.81
C SER A 67 11.10 -9.76 14.02
N ASP A 68 10.28 -8.71 13.92
CA ASP A 68 9.33 -8.23 14.93
C ASP A 68 7.95 -8.93 14.81
N HIS A 69 7.84 -9.97 13.97
CA HIS A 69 6.62 -10.72 13.65
C HIS A 69 5.57 -9.94 12.83
N SER A 70 5.85 -8.69 12.45
CA SER A 70 5.05 -7.97 11.47
C SER A 70 5.35 -8.46 10.06
N PHE A 71 4.55 -8.00 9.10
CA PHE A 71 4.77 -8.27 7.69
C PHE A 71 4.98 -6.98 6.89
N LEU A 72 5.67 -7.14 5.77
CA LEU A 72 5.91 -6.13 4.75
C LEU A 72 5.31 -6.61 3.42
N LYS A 73 4.70 -5.73 2.65
CA LYS A 73 4.16 -6.04 1.32
C LYS A 73 4.37 -4.86 0.38
N PHE A 74 4.57 -5.14 -0.91
CA PHE A 74 4.67 -4.12 -1.95
C PHE A 74 3.54 -4.30 -2.97
N SER A 75 3.00 -3.17 -3.41
CA SER A 75 2.17 -3.07 -4.61
C SER A 75 2.86 -2.15 -5.62
N TYR A 76 2.76 -2.49 -6.89
CA TYR A 76 3.41 -1.78 -7.99
C TYR A 76 2.36 -1.35 -9.01
N LEU A 77 2.47 -0.14 -9.54
CA LEU A 77 1.65 0.35 -10.64
C LEU A 77 2.56 0.85 -11.76
N THR A 78 2.48 0.24 -12.95
CA THR A 78 3.13 0.79 -14.14
C THR A 78 2.37 2.00 -14.64
N PHE A 79 3.07 3.08 -14.97
CA PHE A 79 2.45 4.32 -15.44
C PHE A 79 3.36 5.08 -16.41
N VAL A 80 2.78 6.03 -17.14
CA VAL A 80 3.51 7.00 -17.95
C VAL A 80 3.28 8.38 -17.34
N PRO A 81 4.30 9.03 -16.75
CA PRO A 81 4.11 10.29 -16.05
C PRO A 81 3.65 11.44 -16.96
N ALA A 82 2.68 12.22 -16.47
CA ALA A 82 2.23 13.48 -17.06
C ALA A 82 2.12 14.56 -15.96
N SER A 83 2.20 15.85 -16.33
CA SER A 83 2.41 16.96 -15.37
C SER A 83 1.22 17.27 -14.46
N GLU A 84 0.01 16.80 -14.79
CA GLU A 84 -1.24 17.09 -14.06
C GLU A 84 -1.87 15.83 -13.46
N ASP A 85 -1.22 14.69 -13.65
CA ASP A 85 -1.71 13.40 -13.21
C ASP A 85 -1.23 13.11 -11.80
N PHE A 86 -2.13 12.58 -10.97
CA PHE A 86 -1.80 12.12 -9.64
C PHE A 86 -2.23 10.69 -9.41
N TYR A 87 -1.55 10.05 -8.46
CA TYR A 87 -1.80 8.66 -8.12
C TYR A 87 -1.98 8.51 -6.62
N ASP A 88 -2.92 7.66 -6.22
CA ASP A 88 -3.13 7.34 -4.82
C ASP A 88 -2.97 5.84 -4.59
N CYS A 89 -2.14 5.46 -3.63
CA CYS A 89 -2.20 4.15 -3.02
C CYS A 89 -3.16 4.19 -1.83
N ARG A 90 -4.23 3.41 -1.90
CA ARG A 90 -5.21 3.25 -0.82
C ARG A 90 -5.04 1.89 -0.16
N VAL A 91 -4.88 1.91 1.16
CA VAL A 91 -4.63 0.75 2.00
C VAL A 91 -5.76 0.60 3.02
N GLU A 92 -6.34 -0.59 3.09
CA GLU A 92 -7.36 -0.94 4.07
C GLU A 92 -6.88 -2.12 4.92
N HIS A 93 -6.95 -1.93 6.24
CA HIS A 93 -6.48 -2.89 7.25
C HIS A 93 -7.29 -2.71 8.53
N TRP A 94 -7.41 -3.76 9.34
CA TRP A 94 -8.22 -3.75 10.57
C TRP A 94 -7.70 -2.82 11.67
N GLY A 95 -6.40 -2.47 11.63
CA GLY A 95 -5.79 -1.51 12.54
C GLY A 95 -6.14 -0.05 12.22
N LEU A 96 -6.79 0.21 11.08
CA LEU A 96 -7.17 1.55 10.65
C LEU A 96 -8.67 1.81 10.88
N GLU A 97 -9.02 3.02 11.31
CA GLU A 97 -10.42 3.46 11.41
C GLU A 97 -11.09 3.65 10.04
N GLY A 98 -10.29 3.81 8.99
CA GLY A 98 -10.71 3.95 7.61
C GLY A 98 -9.54 3.76 6.64
N PRO A 99 -9.76 3.85 5.32
CA PRO A 99 -8.70 3.65 4.36
C PRO A 99 -7.60 4.69 4.51
N LEU A 100 -6.36 4.24 4.61
CA LEU A 100 -5.19 5.10 4.56
C LEU A 100 -4.86 5.39 3.09
N VAL A 101 -4.82 6.66 2.72
CA VAL A 101 -4.51 7.09 1.35
C VAL A 101 -3.16 7.79 1.33
N LYS A 102 -2.26 7.32 0.46
CA LYS A 102 -1.00 7.99 0.16
C LYS A 102 -0.98 8.48 -1.28
N HIS A 103 -0.96 9.80 -1.38
CA HIS A 103 -0.89 10.56 -2.61
C HIS A 103 0.55 10.63 -3.13
N TRP A 104 0.68 10.60 -4.45
CA TRP A 104 1.92 10.79 -5.19
C TRP A 104 1.67 11.75 -6.35
#